data_AF-A0A522FYF9-F1
#
_entry.id   AF-A0A522FYF9-F1
#
_cell.length_a   1.000
_cell.length_b   1.000
_cell.length_c   1.000
_cell.angle_alpha   90.00
_cell.angle_beta   90.00
_cell.angle_gamma   90.00
#
_symmetry.space_group_name_H-M   'P 1'
#
loop_
_entity.id
_entity.type
_entity.pdbx_description
1 polymer ?
#
loop_
_entity_poly.entity_id
_entity_poly.type
_entity_poly.pdbx_seq_one_letter_code
_entity_poly.pdbx_strand_id
1 'polypeptide(L)'
;MLDPKVIISGARSTVSFKPKWMVRELVAYGEPEAAVTLMQLDSEAVAAIGVTLCSARQPHARRRHICGAVVELIEGGARPLRRKRRVYPERRR
;
A
#
# COMPACT_ATOMS: atom_id res chain seq x y z
N MET A 1 0.07 1.68 17.20
CA MET A 1 0.84 0.74 16.37
C MET A 1 -0.06 -0.42 16.03
N LEU A 2 -0.33 -0.66 14.74
CA LEU A 2 -1.09 -1.83 14.30
C LEU A 2 -0.13 -3.02 14.19
N ASP A 3 -0.33 -4.05 15.02
CA ASP A 3 0.50 -5.26 15.02
C ASP A 3 0.09 -6.16 13.83
N PRO A 4 1.01 -6.51 12.90
CA PRO A 4 0.74 -7.35 11.74
C PRO A 4 0.07 -8.68 12.10
N LYS A 5 0.46 -9.28 13.23
CA LYS A 5 -0.09 -10.57 13.71
C LYS A 5 -1.57 -10.49 14.05
N VAL A 6 -1.98 -9.38 14.65
CA VAL A 6 -3.37 -9.12 15.05
C VAL A 6 -4.25 -8.89 13.82
N ILE A 7 -3.69 -8.27 12.78
CA ILE A 7 -4.41 -8.00 11.52
C ILE A 7 -4.67 -9.30 10.74
N ILE A 8 -3.70 -10.21 10.67
CA ILE A 8 -3.80 -11.44 9.87
C ILE A 8 -4.75 -12.47 10.51
N SER A 9 -4.89 -12.45 11.84
CA SER A 9 -5.75 -13.34 12.61
C SER A 9 -7.24 -13.09 12.32
N GLY A 10 -7.75 -13.63 11.21
CA GLY A 10 -9.18 -13.67 10.86
C GLY A 10 -9.54 -13.06 9.51
N ALA A 11 -8.58 -12.47 8.79
CA ALA A 11 -8.88 -11.73 7.56
C ALA A 11 -8.59 -12.52 6.28
N ARG A 12 -9.65 -12.83 5.52
CA ARG A 12 -9.54 -13.29 4.14
C ARG A 12 -9.36 -12.08 3.22
N SER A 13 -8.12 -11.80 2.81
CA SER A 13 -7.87 -10.76 1.80
C SER A 13 -8.34 -11.23 0.42
N THR A 14 -9.36 -10.59 -0.14
CA THR A 14 -9.79 -10.74 -1.54
C THR A 14 -9.01 -9.84 -2.49
N VAL A 15 -8.11 -8.99 -1.97
CA VAL A 15 -7.32 -8.03 -2.75
C VAL A 15 -5.94 -8.63 -3.06
N SER A 16 -5.67 -8.86 -4.34
CA SER A 16 -4.33 -9.22 -4.83
C SER A 16 -3.39 -8.02 -4.67
N PHE A 17 -2.82 -7.86 -3.48
CA PHE A 17 -1.78 -6.87 -3.24
C PHE A 17 -0.45 -7.39 -3.81
N LYS A 18 0.02 -6.77 -4.90
CA LYS A 18 1.34 -7.05 -5.48
C LYS A 18 2.29 -5.90 -5.14
N PRO A 19 3.25 -6.07 -4.21
CA PRO A 19 4.17 -5.02 -3.79
C PRO A 19 4.88 -4.34 -4.97
N LYS A 20 5.34 -5.13 -5.95
CA LYS A 20 5.99 -4.65 -7.18
C LYS A 20 5.14 -3.67 -7.99
N TRP A 21 3.81 -3.83 -8.00
CA TRP A 21 2.92 -2.89 -8.69
C TRP A 21 2.76 -1.59 -7.92
N MET A 22 2.77 -1.68 -6.58
CA MET A 22 2.63 -0.52 -5.71
C MET A 22 3.87 0.36 -5.66
N VAL A 23 5.07 -0.21 -5.85
CA VAL A 23 6.34 0.56 -5.96
C VAL A 23 6.21 1.69 -6.99
N ARG A 24 5.69 1.40 -8.19
CA ARG A 24 5.51 2.42 -9.24
C ARG A 24 4.52 3.50 -8.84
N GLU A 25 3.45 3.12 -8.14
CA GLU A 25 2.43 4.05 -7.67
C GLU A 25 2.96 4.94 -6.55
N LEU A 26 3.66 4.38 -5.56
CA LEU A 26 4.30 5.13 -4.48
C LEU A 26 5.29 6.17 -5.05
N VAL A 27 6.16 5.77 -5.98
CA VAL A 27 7.05 6.71 -6.68
C VAL A 27 6.25 7.77 -7.45
N ALA A 28 5.15 7.41 -8.11
CA ALA A 28 4.27 8.37 -8.78
C ALA A 28 3.65 9.38 -7.80
N TYR A 29 3.28 8.95 -6.60
CA TYR A 29 2.77 9.79 -5.51
C TYR A 29 3.87 10.51 -4.70
N GLY A 30 5.14 10.34 -5.07
CA GLY A 30 6.27 11.04 -4.46
C GLY A 30 6.79 10.40 -3.17
N GLU A 31 6.54 9.10 -3.00
CA GLU A 31 6.93 8.30 -1.84
C GLU A 31 8.01 7.25 -2.21
N PRO A 32 9.18 7.64 -2.75
CA PRO A 32 10.22 6.67 -3.11
C PRO A 32 10.78 5.92 -1.91
N GLU A 33 10.85 6.56 -0.73
CA GLU A 33 11.31 5.93 0.50
C GLU A 33 10.36 4.80 0.93
N ALA A 34 9.05 5.08 0.94
CA ALA A 34 8.04 4.06 1.21
C ALA A 34 8.08 2.92 0.18
N ALA A 35 8.42 3.21 -1.08
CA ALA A 35 8.56 2.20 -2.12
C ALA A 35 9.76 1.27 -1.89
N VAL A 36 10.89 1.81 -1.39
CA VAL A 36 12.06 1.03 -1.00
C VAL A 36 11.74 0.16 0.21
N THR A 37 11.16 0.75 1.26
CA THR A 37 10.81 0.03 2.48
C THR A 37 9.79 -1.08 2.20
N LEU A 38 8.79 -0.84 1.34
CA LEU A 38 7.81 -1.85 0.93
C LEU A 38 8.46 -3.10 0.31
N MET A 39 9.58 -2.94 -0.39
CA MET A 39 10.32 -4.06 -0.99
C MET A 39 11.17 -4.84 0.01
N GLN A 40 11.40 -4.27 1.20
CA GLN A 40 12.15 -4.86 2.31
C GLN A 40 11.24 -5.49 3.36
N LEU A 41 9.93 -5.26 3.29
CA LEU A 41 8.95 -5.86 4.19
C LEU A 41 8.87 -7.37 3.98
N ASP A 42 8.70 -8.09 5.08
CA ASP A 42 8.44 -9.53 5.06
C ASP A 42 7.03 -9.85 4.56
N SER A 43 6.79 -11.13 4.28
CA SER A 43 5.49 -11.61 3.80
C SER A 43 4.35 -11.34 4.79
N GLU A 44 4.66 -11.24 6.09
CA GLU A 44 3.69 -11.00 7.15
C GLU A 44 3.21 -9.54 7.13
N ALA A 45 4.13 -8.57 7.07
CA ALA A 45 3.80 -7.15 6.91
C ALA A 45 3.08 -6.88 5.58
N VAL A 46 3.46 -7.56 4.50
CA VAL A 46 2.76 -7.48 3.21
C VAL A 46 1.32 -8.00 3.30
N ALA A 47 1.10 -9.10 4.03
CA ALA A 47 -0.23 -9.64 4.28
C ALA A 47 -1.08 -8.69 5.12
N ALA A 48 -0.50 -8.08 6.16
CA ALA A 48 -1.16 -7.07 6.99
C ALA A 48 -1.62 -5.86 6.16
N ILE A 49 -0.81 -5.38 5.21
CA ILE A 49 -1.24 -4.35 4.24
C ILE A 49 -2.48 -4.82 3.47
N GLY A 50 -2.44 -6.03 2.90
CA GLY A 50 -3.55 -6.58 2.13
C GLY A 50 -4.85 -6.64 2.93
N VAL A 51 -4.77 -7.04 4.19
CA VAL A 51 -5.94 -7.09 5.10
C VAL A 51 -6.47 -5.70 5.42
N THR A 52 -5.61 -4.73 5.75
CA THR A 52 -6.03 -3.35 6.05
C THR A 52 -6.77 -2.72 4.87
N LEU A 53 -6.38 -3.07 3.64
CA LEU A 53 -7.09 -2.65 2.43
C LEU A 53 -8.45 -3.33 2.25
N CYS A 54 -8.56 -4.61 2.60
CA CYS A 54 -9.83 -5.35 2.57
C CYS A 54 -10.81 -4.85 3.64
N SER A 55 -10.33 -4.58 4.87
CA SER A 55 -11.16 -4.11 5.98
C SER A 55 -11.66 -2.68 5.78
N ALA A 56 -10.95 -1.87 4.98
CA ALA A 56 -11.42 -0.54 4.56
C ALA A 56 -12.72 -0.54 3.71
N ARG A 57 -13.35 -1.70 3.46
CA ARG A 57 -14.61 -1.86 2.70
C ARG A 57 -14.61 -1.14 1.34
N GLN A 58 -13.44 -0.98 0.72
CA GLN A 58 -13.31 -0.37 -0.60
C GLN A 58 -12.97 -1.46 -1.63
N PRO A 59 -13.97 -2.16 -2.20
CA PRO A 59 -13.75 -3.09 -3.30
C PRO A 59 -13.09 -2.42 -4.52
N HIS A 60 -13.12 -1.08 -4.58
CA HIS A 60 -12.41 -0.24 -5.54
C HIS A 60 -11.48 0.75 -4.84
N ALA A 61 -10.66 0.28 -3.89
CA ALA A 61 -9.63 1.11 -3.28
C ALA A 61 -8.78 1.76 -4.39
N ARG A 62 -9.01 3.05 -4.63
CA ARG A 62 -8.24 3.82 -5.62
C ARG A 62 -6.76 3.69 -5.22
N ARG A 63 -5.86 3.58 -6.21
CA ARG A 63 -4.40 3.42 -5.99
C ARG A 63 -3.83 4.39 -4.95
N ARG A 64 -4.41 5.60 -4.85
CA ARG A 64 -4.14 6.60 -3.81
C ARG A 64 -4.36 6.10 -2.38
N HIS A 65 -5.50 5.45 -2.09
CA HIS A 65 -5.80 4.92 -0.75
C HIS A 65 -4.83 3.80 -0.40
N ILE A 66 -4.48 2.97 -1.37
CA ILE A 66 -3.51 1.90 -1.15
C ILE A 66 -2.13 2.47 -0.81
N CYS A 67 -1.67 3.48 -1.56
CA CYS A 67 -0.41 4.15 -1.25
C CYS A 67 -0.44 4.83 0.12
N GLY A 68 -1.58 5.43 0.50
CA GLY A 68 -1.76 6.04 1.82
C GLY A 68 -1.64 5.03 2.96
N ALA A 69 -2.31 3.88 2.84
CA ALA A 69 -2.24 2.82 3.84
C ALA A 69 -0.83 2.24 3.99
N VAL A 70 -0.08 2.12 2.88
CA VAL A 70 1.33 1.68 2.92
C VAL A 70 2.19 2.68 3.66
N VAL A 71 2.05 3.98 3.38
CA VAL A 71 2.79 5.04 4.09
C VAL A 71 2.43 5.06 5.57
N GLU A 72 1.14 4.96 5.91
CA GLU A 72 0.68 4.91 7.29
C GLU A 72 1.26 3.72 8.07
N LEU A 73 1.35 2.55 7.45
CA LEU A 73 1.95 1.38 8.08
C LEU A 73 3.46 1.58 8.31
N ILE A 74 4.16 2.13 7.32
CA ILE A 74 5.62 2.32 7.39
C ILE A 74 5.99 3.41 8.39
N GLU A 75 5.25 4.51 8.43
CA GLU A 75 5.54 5.66 9.30
C GLU A 75 4.84 5.58 10.67
N GLY A 76 3.92 4.63 10.85
CA GLY A 76 3.16 4.46 12.09
C GLY A 76 2.10 5.54 12.33
N GLY A 77 1.77 6.35 11.32
CA GLY A 77 0.80 7.43 11.42
C GLY A 77 0.22 7.86 10.07
N ALA A 78 -1.06 8.20 10.05
CA ALA A 78 -1.74 8.63 8.83
C ALA A 78 -1.29 10.03 8.41
N ARG A 79 -0.81 10.16 7.17
CA ARG A 79 -0.54 11.45 6.55
C ARG A 79 -0.94 11.49 5.08
N PRO A 80 -1.23 12.67 4.52
CA PRO A 80 -1.41 12.80 3.09
C PRO A 80 -0.13 12.41 2.32
N LEU A 81 -0.32 11.84 1.13
CA LEU A 81 0.77 11.59 0.19
C LEU A 81 1.43 12.92 -0.22
N ARG A 82 2.75 12.88 -0.39
CA ARG A 82 3.60 14.05 -0.69
C ARG A 82 3.16 14.82 -1.93
N ARG A 83 2.54 14.17 -2.91
CA ARG A 83 1.98 14.84 -4.10
C ARG A 83 0.79 14.10 -4.72
N LYS A 84 0.14 14.77 -5.67
CA LYS A 84 -0.78 14.13 -6.62
C LYS A 84 -0.02 13.13 -7.50
N ARG A 85 -0.70 12.07 -7.95
CA ARG A 85 -0.12 11.02 -8.80
C ARG A 85 0.53 11.63 -10.04
N ARG A 86 1.81 11.40 -10.26
CA ARG A 86 2.42 11.60 -11.58
C ARG A 86 1.86 10.55 -12.53
N VAL A 87 1.13 10.99 -13.56
CA VAL A 87 0.71 10.11 -14.64
C VAL A 87 1.93 9.87 -15.53
N TYR A 88 2.53 8.69 -15.43
CA TYR A 88 3.46 8.26 -16.47
C TYR A 88 2.63 8.06 -17.74
N PRO A 89 3.01 8.63 -18.89
CA PRO A 89 2.32 8.34 -20.14
C PRO A 89 2.32 6.82 -20.32
N GLU A 90 1.12 6.25 -20.46
CA GLU A 90 0.98 4.83 -20.74
C GLU A 90 1.79 4.56 -22.01
N ARG A 91 2.77 3.66 -21.91
CA ARG A 91 3.43 3.14 -23.11
C ARG A 91 2.32 2.47 -23.91
N ARG A 92 1.80 3.17 -24.92
CA ARG A 92 1.01 2.58 -26.00
C ARG A 92 1.81 1.38 -26.50
N ARG A 93 1.30 0.17 -26.24
CA ARG A 93 1.68 -1.03 -26.96
C ARG A 93 0.51 -1.40 -27.83
#